data_AF-A0A952PZ72-F1
#
_entry.id   AF-A0A952PZ72-F1
#
_cell.length_a   1.000
_cell.length_b   1.000
_cell.length_c   1.000
_cell.angle_alpha   90.00
_cell.angle_beta   90.00
_cell.angle_gamma   90.00
#
_symmetry.space_group_name_H-M   'P 1'
#
loop_
_entity.id
_entity.type
_entity.pdbx_description
1 polymer ?
#
loop_
_entity_poly.entity_id
_entity_poly.type
_entity_poly.pdbx_seq_one_letter_code
_entity_poly.pdbx_strand_id
1 'polypeptide(L)'
;MRRFFALVTGALALVVLCGTAFTYDGGYYLYRLLADRELFVPNRRTIHGILELPTFFASTLTHDHRVFYFTFGLCYISVILIALLASWWVVRKENPALFLWAAFGILIAPLPGQVSFISEIIMLMQLAWPLYLGILTRLQPRHLPIYVLFGILTFFSYPLSGAIFGIGAVLAFIIGWFRHEQRMIQWTAAAVLMIVAGIAMVRFVTGINAYESEQLGLGLLLTRVSSSVLPGPVIYLVAAGLAALLLLTPYFPARWLPAWLTADPARLVRRLMLVMIISAVLWAAIPTLWIDALSYRFFIIPMSLPFIVAALIDSLAAHRTPTDDTQRWQQRRPLIQLIGLTFALVLSIQSIYWLFFTTQLRNTLLTTAQACLNTESADIRWTEATALNHWAIAPYALLLQGNAPRTLVMRDQGCTLYHYNVTTGFLLADWDWQRWDEGWLDWSTLRERLR
;
A
#
# COMPACT_ATOMS: atom_id res chain seq x y z
N MET A 1 8.13 13.83 -16.70
CA MET A 1 8.47 13.38 -15.34
C MET A 1 8.20 14.41 -14.25
N ARG A 2 8.67 15.68 -14.35
CA ARG A 2 8.37 16.70 -13.31
C ARG A 2 6.89 16.78 -12.93
N ARG A 3 5.98 16.91 -13.92
CA ARG A 3 4.52 16.93 -13.69
C ARG A 3 4.01 15.68 -12.95
N PHE A 4 4.38 14.49 -13.40
CA PHE A 4 4.04 13.22 -12.74
C PHE A 4 4.45 13.19 -11.28
N PHE A 5 5.72 13.50 -10.97
CA PHE A 5 6.19 13.50 -9.59
C PHE A 5 5.53 14.60 -8.75
N ALA A 6 5.22 15.77 -9.33
CA ALA A 6 4.48 16.82 -8.64
C ALA A 6 3.05 16.36 -8.29
N LEU A 7 2.35 15.69 -9.20
CA LEU A 7 1.01 15.12 -8.94
C LEU A 7 1.05 14.09 -7.81
N VAL A 8 1.97 13.12 -7.89
CA VAL A 8 2.10 12.07 -6.87
C VAL A 8 2.49 12.69 -5.53
N THR A 9 3.50 13.57 -5.49
CA THR A 9 3.96 14.21 -4.25
C THR A 9 2.88 15.08 -3.63
N GLY A 10 2.13 15.85 -4.44
CA GLY A 10 1.02 16.68 -3.95
C GLY A 10 -0.08 15.85 -3.31
N ALA A 11 -0.45 14.72 -3.93
CA ALA A 11 -1.43 13.80 -3.36
C ALA A 11 -0.95 13.14 -2.06
N LEU A 12 0.31 12.71 -2.01
CA LEU A 12 0.90 12.15 -0.79
C LEU A 12 1.02 13.19 0.32
N ALA A 13 1.34 14.44 0.00
CA ALA A 13 1.32 15.54 0.98
C ALA A 13 -0.09 15.73 1.56
N LEU A 14 -1.13 15.67 0.72
CA LEU A 14 -2.52 15.73 1.18
C LEU A 14 -2.88 14.56 2.10
N VAL A 15 -2.43 13.33 1.80
CA VAL A 15 -2.59 12.16 2.67
C VAL A 15 -2.03 12.42 4.07
N VAL A 16 -0.84 13.03 4.18
CA VAL A 16 -0.23 13.37 5.48
C VAL A 16 -1.04 14.45 6.19
N LEU A 17 -1.40 15.53 5.48
CA LEU A 17 -2.16 16.65 6.04
C LEU A 17 -3.56 16.25 6.53
N CYS A 18 -4.21 15.33 5.83
CA CYS A 18 -5.52 14.79 6.21
C CYS A 18 -5.44 13.65 7.22
N GLY A 19 -4.23 13.17 7.58
CA GLY A 19 -4.06 12.03 8.49
C GLY A 19 -4.53 10.70 7.91
N THR A 20 -4.58 10.56 6.58
CA THR A 20 -5.10 9.36 5.90
C THR A 20 -4.23 8.12 6.13
N ALA A 21 -2.98 8.30 6.55
CA ALA A 21 -2.12 7.22 7.03
C ALA A 21 -2.68 6.49 8.27
N PHE A 22 -3.63 7.08 9.00
CA PHE A 22 -4.28 6.47 10.16
C PHE A 22 -5.51 5.61 9.84
N THR A 23 -5.84 5.45 8.55
CA THR A 23 -6.95 4.56 8.16
C THR A 23 -6.65 3.11 8.52
N TYR A 24 -7.71 2.37 8.86
CA TYR A 24 -7.62 0.97 9.26
C TYR A 24 -6.64 0.75 10.42
N ASP A 25 -5.70 -0.19 10.25
CA ASP A 25 -4.65 -0.53 11.20
C ASP A 25 -3.76 0.69 11.55
N GLY A 26 -3.71 1.76 10.72
CA GLY A 26 -2.70 2.82 10.85
C GLY A 26 -2.79 3.62 12.16
N GLY A 27 -4.02 3.93 12.60
CA GLY A 27 -4.25 4.56 13.91
C GLY A 27 -3.80 3.67 15.06
N TYR A 28 -3.94 2.35 14.93
CA TYR A 28 -3.49 1.41 15.94
C TYR A 28 -1.96 1.36 16.07
N TYR A 29 -1.22 1.40 14.97
CA TYR A 29 0.24 1.36 15.00
C TYR A 29 0.82 2.57 15.72
N LEU A 30 0.32 3.78 15.40
CA LEU A 30 0.73 4.98 16.13
C LEU A 30 0.31 4.91 17.60
N TYR A 31 -0.89 4.39 17.89
CA TYR A 31 -1.37 4.21 19.25
C TYR A 31 -0.41 3.33 20.05
N ARG A 32 -0.04 2.17 19.53
CA ARG A 32 0.89 1.25 20.21
C ARG A 32 2.26 1.84 20.43
N LEU A 33 2.82 2.50 19.42
CA LEU A 33 4.09 3.19 19.57
C LEU A 33 4.09 4.19 20.74
N LEU A 34 3.02 4.97 20.89
CA LEU A 34 2.90 5.96 21.95
C LEU A 34 2.52 5.33 23.30
N ALA A 35 1.62 4.36 23.31
CA ALA A 35 1.14 3.67 24.50
C ALA A 35 2.26 2.84 25.14
N ASP A 36 2.99 2.06 24.35
CA ASP A 36 3.99 1.14 24.90
C ASP A 36 5.37 1.82 25.02
N ARG A 37 5.55 2.98 24.37
CA ARG A 37 6.84 3.69 24.23
C ARG A 37 7.95 2.79 23.70
N GLU A 38 7.59 1.91 22.77
CA GLU A 38 8.50 1.05 22.03
C GLU A 38 8.11 1.00 20.55
N LEU A 39 9.01 0.48 19.72
CA LEU A 39 8.70 0.27 18.30
C LEU A 39 7.71 -0.88 18.18
N PHE A 40 6.61 -0.66 17.47
CA PHE A 40 5.59 -1.68 17.28
C PHE A 40 5.94 -2.55 16.07
N VAL A 41 6.31 -3.80 16.32
CA VAL A 41 6.72 -4.76 15.28
C VAL A 41 5.76 -5.95 15.24
N PRO A 42 4.53 -5.77 14.73
CA PRO A 42 3.54 -6.82 14.72
C PRO A 42 4.00 -7.98 13.85
N ASN A 43 3.76 -9.21 14.32
CA ASN A 43 4.05 -10.44 13.55
C ASN A 43 5.50 -10.49 13.00
N ARG A 44 6.48 -9.90 13.71
CA ARG A 44 7.90 -9.85 13.31
C ARG A 44 8.13 -9.15 11.95
N ARG A 45 7.27 -8.19 11.60
CA ARG A 45 7.34 -7.38 10.36
C ARG A 45 8.21 -6.15 10.60
N THR A 46 9.52 -6.35 10.54
CA THR A 46 10.53 -5.38 10.98
C THR A 46 10.60 -4.09 10.16
N ILE A 47 9.98 -4.03 8.98
CA ILE A 47 9.90 -2.78 8.20
C ILE A 47 9.20 -1.66 8.98
N HIS A 48 8.20 -1.99 9.79
CA HIS A 48 7.48 -1.02 10.62
C HIS A 48 8.39 -0.35 11.62
N GLY A 49 9.24 -1.13 12.30
CA GLY A 49 10.21 -0.57 13.24
C GLY A 49 11.07 0.51 12.59
N ILE A 50 11.55 0.28 11.37
CA ILE A 50 12.36 1.28 10.64
C ILE A 50 11.53 2.53 10.29
N LEU A 51 10.29 2.35 9.83
CA LEU A 51 9.41 3.45 9.45
C LEU A 51 8.90 4.24 10.68
N GLU A 52 8.84 3.60 11.84
CA GLU A 52 8.38 4.18 13.10
C GLU A 52 9.48 4.92 13.85
N LEU A 53 10.76 4.58 13.63
CA LEU A 53 11.91 5.20 14.30
C LEU A 53 11.85 6.74 14.36
N PRO A 54 11.51 7.48 13.28
CA PRO A 54 11.44 8.94 13.35
C PRO A 54 10.34 9.44 14.28
N THR A 55 9.20 8.76 14.34
CA THR A 55 8.08 9.09 15.23
C THR A 55 8.41 8.73 16.67
N PHE A 56 9.03 7.57 16.89
CA PHE A 56 9.56 7.17 18.19
C PHE A 56 10.59 8.18 18.72
N PHE A 57 11.52 8.64 17.88
CA PHE A 57 12.45 9.69 18.29
C PHE A 57 11.73 11.00 18.60
N ALA A 58 10.75 11.41 17.77
CA ALA A 58 9.95 12.59 18.02
C ALA A 58 9.18 12.51 19.36
N SER A 59 8.69 11.34 19.75
CA SER A 59 7.97 11.14 21.02
C SER A 59 8.84 11.32 22.26
N THR A 60 10.17 11.24 22.12
CA THR A 60 11.12 11.59 23.19
C THR A 60 11.41 13.09 23.30
N LEU A 61 11.11 13.87 22.25
CA LEU A 61 11.48 15.29 22.15
C LEU A 61 10.31 16.25 22.36
N THR A 62 9.08 15.84 22.07
CA THR A 62 7.89 16.68 22.18
C THR A 62 6.70 15.87 22.65
N HIS A 63 5.67 16.56 23.16
CA HIS A 63 4.35 15.98 23.47
C HIS A 63 3.27 16.44 22.47
N ASP A 64 3.65 17.12 21.38
CA ASP A 64 2.70 17.57 20.37
C ASP A 64 2.28 16.41 19.45
N HIS A 65 1.04 15.94 19.64
CA HIS A 65 0.39 14.94 18.81
C HIS A 65 0.46 15.24 17.30
N ARG A 66 0.46 16.51 16.90
CA ARG A 66 0.53 16.91 15.48
C ARG A 66 1.86 16.50 14.86
N VAL A 67 2.94 16.62 15.63
CA VAL A 67 4.28 16.21 15.19
C VAL A 67 4.29 14.71 14.97
N PHE A 68 3.76 13.92 15.91
CA PHE A 68 3.70 12.47 15.76
C PHE A 68 2.88 12.05 14.55
N TYR A 69 1.73 12.70 14.35
CA TYR A 69 0.86 12.40 13.21
C TYR A 69 1.57 12.66 11.88
N PHE A 70 2.23 13.82 11.80
CA PHE A 70 2.94 14.23 10.60
C PHE A 70 4.14 13.33 10.32
N THR A 71 5.00 13.07 11.32
CA THR A 71 6.19 12.22 11.13
C THR A 71 5.80 10.79 10.77
N PHE A 72 4.80 10.22 11.46
CA PHE A 72 4.33 8.86 11.20
C PHE A 72 3.80 8.75 9.78
N GLY A 73 2.87 9.64 9.40
CA GLY A 73 2.30 9.65 8.06
C GLY A 73 3.39 9.80 6.99
N LEU A 74 4.31 10.76 7.16
CA LEU A 74 5.39 11.04 6.23
C LEU A 74 6.30 9.82 5.98
N CYS A 75 6.64 9.06 7.03
CA CYS A 75 7.48 7.88 6.90
C CYS A 75 6.82 6.80 6.02
N TYR A 76 5.55 6.47 6.26
CA TYR A 76 4.86 5.45 5.48
C TYR A 76 4.59 5.87 4.03
N ILE A 77 4.15 7.11 3.79
CA ILE A 77 3.92 7.58 2.40
C ILE A 77 5.23 7.69 1.60
N SER A 78 6.37 7.86 2.26
CA SER A 78 7.67 8.02 1.60
C SER A 78 8.08 6.75 0.84
N VAL A 79 7.62 5.57 1.26
CA VAL A 79 7.90 4.29 0.60
C VAL A 79 7.53 4.33 -0.88
N ILE A 80 6.34 4.86 -1.20
CA ILE A 80 5.82 4.99 -2.57
C ILE A 80 6.72 5.91 -3.39
N LEU A 81 7.04 7.09 -2.85
CA LEU A 81 7.84 8.10 -3.54
C LEU A 81 9.27 7.62 -3.77
N ILE A 82 9.89 7.02 -2.76
CA ILE A 82 11.24 6.46 -2.82
C ILE A 82 11.30 5.31 -3.83
N ALA A 83 10.31 4.40 -3.83
CA ALA A 83 10.21 3.32 -4.82
C ALA A 83 10.06 3.85 -6.26
N LEU A 84 9.25 4.89 -6.49
CA LEU A 84 9.12 5.52 -7.81
C LEU A 84 10.39 6.25 -8.25
N LEU A 85 11.03 6.99 -7.34
CA LEU A 85 12.27 7.71 -7.64
C LEU A 85 13.41 6.73 -7.98
N ALA A 86 13.54 5.65 -7.21
CA ALA A 86 14.50 4.59 -7.49
C ALA A 86 14.20 3.88 -8.81
N SER A 87 12.93 3.54 -9.06
CA SER A 87 12.48 2.96 -10.34
C SER A 87 12.83 3.86 -11.53
N TRP A 88 12.56 5.17 -11.41
CA TRP A 88 12.91 6.14 -12.45
C TRP A 88 14.42 6.25 -12.63
N TRP A 89 15.19 6.31 -11.54
CA TRP A 89 16.65 6.39 -11.63
C TRP A 89 17.22 5.19 -12.37
N VAL A 90 16.81 3.97 -12.01
CA VAL A 90 17.30 2.73 -12.63
C VAL A 90 17.11 2.75 -14.16
N VAL A 91 15.98 3.25 -14.66
CA VAL A 91 15.63 3.14 -16.08
C VAL A 91 15.89 4.40 -16.91
N ARG A 92 15.97 5.60 -16.31
CA ARG A 92 15.95 6.89 -17.03
C ARG A 92 17.00 7.05 -18.13
N LYS A 93 18.17 6.41 -17.99
CA LYS A 93 19.29 6.49 -18.94
C LYS A 93 19.33 5.32 -19.93
N GLU A 94 18.66 4.21 -19.60
CA GLU A 94 18.78 2.95 -20.35
C GLU A 94 17.54 2.68 -21.19
N ASN A 95 16.36 2.74 -20.56
CA ASN A 95 15.09 2.53 -21.23
C ASN A 95 13.98 3.23 -20.42
N PRO A 96 13.83 4.56 -20.55
CA PRO A 96 12.87 5.33 -19.75
C PRO A 96 11.43 4.89 -19.99
N ALA A 97 11.13 4.25 -21.13
CA ALA A 97 9.81 3.73 -21.47
C ALA A 97 9.35 2.60 -20.52
N LEU A 98 10.28 1.84 -19.91
CA LEU A 98 9.96 0.80 -18.92
C LEU A 98 9.40 1.37 -17.61
N PHE A 99 9.60 2.65 -17.32
CA PHE A 99 9.05 3.29 -16.12
C PHE A 99 7.52 3.23 -16.06
N LEU A 100 6.85 3.13 -17.21
CA LEU A 100 5.40 3.00 -17.29
C LEU A 100 4.89 1.81 -16.47
N TRP A 101 5.60 0.68 -16.49
CA TRP A 101 5.17 -0.54 -15.79
C TRP A 101 5.30 -0.41 -14.27
N ALA A 102 6.38 0.23 -13.80
CA ALA A 102 6.50 0.58 -12.39
C ALA A 102 5.43 1.58 -11.97
N ALA A 103 5.07 2.55 -12.81
CA ALA A 103 3.95 3.45 -12.52
C ALA A 103 2.63 2.69 -12.37
N PHE A 104 2.31 1.75 -13.27
CA PHE A 104 1.14 0.88 -13.11
C PHE A 104 1.21 0.04 -11.84
N GLY A 105 2.32 -0.65 -11.59
CA GLY A 105 2.43 -1.57 -10.47
C GLY A 105 2.63 -0.93 -9.11
N ILE A 106 3.13 0.31 -9.03
CA ILE A 106 3.27 1.06 -7.76
C ILE A 106 2.03 1.91 -7.47
N LEU A 107 1.34 2.43 -8.49
CA LEU A 107 0.26 3.40 -8.29
C LEU A 107 -1.13 2.89 -8.65
N ILE A 108 -1.28 2.02 -9.66
CA ILE A 108 -2.60 1.55 -10.12
C ILE A 108 -2.96 0.19 -9.51
N ALA A 109 -2.05 -0.77 -9.56
CA ALA A 109 -2.28 -2.09 -8.96
C ALA A 109 -2.61 -2.01 -7.46
N PRO A 110 -1.88 -1.24 -6.61
CA PRO A 110 -2.23 -1.12 -5.20
C PRO A 110 -3.33 -0.10 -4.90
N LEU A 111 -3.76 0.70 -5.89
CA LEU A 111 -4.70 1.80 -5.66
C LEU A 111 -5.94 1.42 -4.82
N PRO A 112 -6.58 0.24 -5.03
CA PRO A 112 -7.75 -0.09 -4.24
C PRO A 112 -7.47 -0.23 -2.74
N GLY A 113 -6.29 -0.72 -2.37
CA GLY A 113 -5.87 -0.88 -0.97
C GLY A 113 -4.93 0.22 -0.46
N GLN A 114 -4.54 1.18 -1.32
CA GLN A 114 -3.44 2.10 -1.04
C GLN A 114 -3.71 3.03 0.14
N VAL A 115 -4.98 3.30 0.42
CA VAL A 115 -5.36 4.13 1.58
C VAL A 115 -4.85 3.51 2.89
N SER A 116 -4.68 2.18 2.96
CA SER A 116 -3.96 1.49 4.04
C SER A 116 -2.44 1.56 3.81
N PHE A 117 -1.83 2.70 4.14
CA PHE A 117 -0.40 2.96 3.91
C PHE A 117 0.54 2.04 4.69
N ILE A 118 0.06 1.46 5.78
CA ILE A 118 0.83 0.52 6.60
C ILE A 118 0.71 -0.93 6.11
N SER A 119 -0.03 -1.20 5.04
CA SER A 119 -0.14 -2.54 4.47
C SER A 119 1.20 -3.02 3.92
N GLU A 120 1.77 -4.04 4.56
CA GLU A 120 3.14 -4.48 4.31
C GLU A 120 3.29 -5.15 2.96
N ILE A 121 2.27 -5.87 2.52
CA ILE A 121 2.28 -6.53 1.22
C ILE A 121 2.17 -5.52 0.07
N ILE A 122 1.52 -4.37 0.29
CA ILE A 122 1.53 -3.25 -0.66
C ILE A 122 2.92 -2.63 -0.71
N MET A 123 3.52 -2.31 0.45
CA MET A 123 4.90 -1.79 0.52
C MET A 123 5.90 -2.76 -0.13
N LEU A 124 5.79 -4.06 0.16
CA LEU A 124 6.60 -5.12 -0.43
C LEU A 124 6.56 -5.07 -1.96
N MET A 125 5.35 -4.99 -2.53
CA MET A 125 5.19 -4.95 -3.98
C MET A 125 5.77 -3.66 -4.58
N GLN A 126 5.65 -2.53 -3.90
CA GLN A 126 6.22 -1.26 -4.35
C GLN A 126 7.75 -1.26 -4.31
N LEU A 127 8.33 -1.77 -3.24
CA LEU A 127 9.77 -1.89 -3.04
C LEU A 127 10.43 -2.90 -4.00
N ALA A 128 9.67 -3.86 -4.54
CA ALA A 128 10.17 -4.82 -5.51
C ALA A 128 10.43 -4.23 -6.90
N TRP A 129 9.72 -3.17 -7.30
CA TRP A 129 9.79 -2.62 -8.66
C TRP A 129 11.16 -2.12 -9.10
N PRO A 130 11.93 -1.37 -8.27
CA PRO A 130 13.31 -1.02 -8.60
C PRO A 130 14.21 -2.24 -8.90
N LEU A 131 13.98 -3.38 -8.21
CA LEU A 131 14.71 -4.63 -8.44
C LEU A 131 14.33 -5.23 -9.79
N TYR A 132 13.03 -5.35 -10.07
CA TYR A 132 12.53 -5.87 -11.32
C TYR A 132 13.00 -5.03 -12.52
N LEU A 133 12.94 -3.71 -12.42
CA LEU A 133 13.47 -2.83 -13.46
C LEU A 133 15.00 -2.95 -13.63
N GLY A 134 15.73 -3.22 -12.55
CA GLY A 134 17.16 -3.53 -12.61
C GLY A 134 17.43 -4.78 -13.45
N ILE A 135 16.70 -5.86 -13.17
CA ILE A 135 16.76 -7.13 -13.91
C ILE A 135 16.41 -6.92 -15.38
N LEU A 136 15.32 -6.20 -15.66
CA LEU A 136 14.82 -5.98 -17.01
C LEU A 136 15.72 -5.08 -17.85
N THR A 137 16.44 -4.13 -17.26
CA THR A 137 17.39 -3.29 -17.98
C THR A 137 18.67 -4.07 -18.26
N ARG A 138 19.66 -4.08 -17.35
CA ARG A 138 20.95 -4.82 -17.46
C ARG A 138 21.69 -5.02 -16.12
N LEU A 139 21.05 -4.80 -14.97
CA LEU A 139 21.69 -4.83 -13.64
C LEU A 139 23.00 -4.01 -13.59
N GLN A 140 22.94 -2.74 -13.95
CA GLN A 140 24.15 -1.94 -14.05
C GLN A 140 24.85 -1.78 -12.68
N PRO A 141 26.18 -1.94 -12.60
CA PRO A 141 26.92 -1.86 -11.33
C PRO A 141 26.70 -0.54 -10.58
N ARG A 142 26.54 0.57 -11.30
CA ARG A 142 26.25 1.90 -10.72
C ARG A 142 24.95 1.96 -9.90
N HIS A 143 24.03 1.02 -10.11
CA HIS A 143 22.76 0.92 -9.39
C HIS A 143 22.77 -0.20 -8.34
N LEU A 144 23.89 -0.91 -8.15
CA LEU A 144 23.99 -2.00 -7.17
C LEU A 144 23.56 -1.56 -5.74
N PRO A 145 23.90 -0.36 -5.24
CA PRO A 145 23.41 0.08 -3.93
C PRO A 145 21.88 0.16 -3.84
N ILE A 146 21.20 0.55 -4.92
CA ILE A 146 19.74 0.57 -5.00
C ILE A 146 19.22 -0.87 -4.92
N TYR A 147 19.82 -1.81 -5.67
CA TYR A 147 19.37 -3.20 -5.66
C TYR A 147 19.55 -3.88 -4.30
N VAL A 148 20.68 -3.64 -3.65
CA VAL A 148 20.95 -4.17 -2.31
C VAL A 148 19.98 -3.57 -1.28
N LEU A 149 19.83 -2.24 -1.26
CA LEU A 149 18.94 -1.56 -0.33
C LEU A 149 17.49 -2.03 -0.48
N PHE A 150 16.95 -2.00 -1.71
CA PHE A 150 15.57 -2.42 -1.95
C PHE A 150 15.39 -3.94 -1.78
N GLY A 151 16.43 -4.74 -2.02
CA GLY A 151 16.43 -6.17 -1.67
C GLY A 151 16.27 -6.39 -0.17
N ILE A 152 17.07 -5.70 0.65
CA ILE A 152 16.96 -5.76 2.12
C ILE A 152 15.57 -5.30 2.58
N LEU A 153 15.09 -4.15 2.11
CA LEU A 153 13.78 -3.64 2.48
C LEU A 153 12.66 -4.62 2.08
N THR A 154 12.70 -5.16 0.87
CA THR A 154 11.73 -6.17 0.38
C THR A 154 11.75 -7.43 1.27
N PHE A 155 12.92 -7.93 1.63
CA PHE A 155 13.07 -9.11 2.50
C PHE A 155 12.47 -8.91 3.89
N PHE A 156 12.63 -7.71 4.46
CA PHE A 156 12.12 -7.39 5.80
C PHE A 156 10.69 -6.86 5.82
N SER A 157 10.08 -6.60 4.66
CA SER A 157 8.73 -6.03 4.58
C SER A 157 7.64 -7.01 5.00
N TYR A 158 7.62 -8.21 4.42
CA TYR A 158 6.47 -9.10 4.58
C TYR A 158 6.87 -10.58 4.41
N PRO A 159 6.15 -11.54 5.04
CA PRO A 159 6.51 -12.95 4.96
C PRO A 159 6.43 -13.55 3.54
N LEU A 160 5.55 -13.03 2.68
CA LEU A 160 5.51 -13.44 1.26
C LEU A 160 6.63 -12.82 0.39
N SER A 161 7.65 -12.20 0.99
CA SER A 161 8.82 -11.71 0.25
C SER A 161 9.53 -12.82 -0.55
N GLY A 162 9.48 -14.07 -0.07
CA GLY A 162 10.01 -15.22 -0.81
C GLY A 162 9.39 -15.38 -2.20
N ALA A 163 8.08 -15.20 -2.34
CA ALA A 163 7.40 -15.26 -3.63
C ALA A 163 7.84 -14.14 -4.58
N ILE A 164 8.03 -12.93 -4.04
CA ILE A 164 8.51 -11.75 -4.79
C ILE A 164 9.93 -11.96 -5.31
N PHE A 165 10.84 -12.48 -4.48
CA PHE A 165 12.18 -12.85 -4.94
C PHE A 165 12.16 -13.98 -5.95
N GLY A 166 11.27 -14.97 -5.78
CA GLY A 166 11.05 -16.04 -6.76
C GLY A 166 10.63 -15.50 -8.13
N ILE A 167 9.69 -14.55 -8.17
CA ILE A 167 9.32 -13.84 -9.42
C ILE A 167 10.55 -13.15 -10.01
N GLY A 168 11.33 -12.41 -9.21
CA GLY A 168 12.57 -11.79 -9.66
C GLY A 168 13.58 -12.79 -10.24
N ALA A 169 13.74 -13.95 -9.61
CA ALA A 169 14.62 -15.02 -10.08
C ALA A 169 14.17 -15.56 -11.44
N VAL A 170 12.87 -15.80 -11.62
CA VAL A 170 12.29 -16.23 -12.90
C VAL A 170 12.49 -15.17 -13.98
N LEU A 171 12.26 -13.88 -13.67
CA LEU A 171 12.52 -12.78 -14.62
C LEU A 171 13.98 -12.77 -15.07
N ALA A 172 14.92 -12.84 -14.11
CA ALA A 172 16.36 -12.82 -14.40
C ALA A 172 16.77 -14.04 -15.23
N PHE A 173 16.26 -15.24 -14.90
CA PHE A 173 16.51 -16.44 -15.68
C PHE A 173 16.04 -16.30 -17.13
N ILE A 174 14.79 -15.84 -17.34
CA ILE A 174 14.21 -15.63 -18.67
C ILE A 174 15.03 -14.59 -19.45
N ILE A 175 15.39 -13.45 -18.84
CA ILE A 175 16.22 -12.43 -19.51
C ILE A 175 17.59 -13.02 -19.91
N GLY A 176 18.27 -13.75 -19.02
CA GLY A 176 19.54 -14.40 -19.32
C GLY A 176 19.46 -15.50 -20.38
N TRP A 177 18.29 -16.15 -20.52
CA TRP A 177 18.01 -17.10 -21.60
C TRP A 177 17.97 -16.41 -22.97
N PHE A 178 17.28 -15.28 -23.06
CA PHE A 178 17.08 -14.56 -24.33
C PHE A 178 18.17 -13.53 -24.69
N ARG A 179 18.97 -13.06 -23.71
CA ARG A 179 20.04 -12.08 -23.93
C ARG A 179 21.41 -12.68 -23.62
N HIS A 180 22.02 -13.29 -24.65
CA HIS A 180 23.28 -14.01 -24.52
C HIS A 180 24.41 -13.15 -23.92
N GLU A 181 24.45 -11.85 -24.24
CA GLU A 181 25.49 -10.93 -23.74
C GLU A 181 25.39 -10.64 -22.23
N GLN A 182 24.23 -10.89 -21.61
CA GLN A 182 23.98 -10.66 -20.18
C GLN A 182 23.79 -11.96 -19.39
N ARG A 183 23.91 -13.12 -20.04
CA ARG A 183 23.55 -14.42 -19.48
C ARG A 183 24.15 -14.67 -18.11
N MET A 184 25.47 -14.50 -17.96
CA MET A 184 26.15 -14.78 -16.70
C MET A 184 25.64 -13.91 -15.56
N ILE A 185 25.55 -12.59 -15.77
CA ILE A 185 25.08 -11.65 -14.74
C ILE A 185 23.63 -11.97 -14.34
N GLN A 186 22.78 -12.24 -15.31
CA GLN A 186 21.36 -12.53 -15.08
C GLN A 186 21.14 -13.88 -14.40
N TRP A 187 21.90 -14.92 -14.76
CA TRP A 187 21.83 -16.22 -14.10
C TRP A 187 22.41 -16.19 -12.70
N THR A 188 23.48 -15.42 -12.46
CA THR A 188 23.97 -15.17 -11.10
C THR A 188 22.90 -14.45 -10.27
N ALA A 189 22.26 -13.42 -10.81
CA ALA A 189 21.16 -12.73 -10.13
C ALA A 189 19.98 -13.69 -9.85
N ALA A 190 19.61 -14.54 -10.81
CA ALA A 190 18.57 -15.54 -10.62
C ALA A 190 18.90 -16.51 -9.47
N ALA A 191 20.13 -17.02 -9.43
CA ALA A 191 20.59 -17.90 -8.35
C ALA A 191 20.56 -17.21 -6.98
N VAL A 192 21.09 -15.98 -6.89
CA VAL A 192 21.08 -15.20 -5.63
C VAL A 192 19.64 -14.93 -5.17
N LEU A 193 18.76 -14.48 -6.06
CA LEU A 193 17.36 -14.21 -5.73
C LEU A 193 16.63 -15.48 -5.31
N MET A 194 16.93 -16.63 -5.93
CA MET A 194 16.35 -17.92 -5.54
C MET A 194 16.83 -18.37 -4.14
N ILE A 195 18.10 -18.15 -3.81
CA ILE A 195 18.61 -18.41 -2.45
C ILE A 195 17.90 -17.52 -1.43
N VAL A 196 17.81 -16.20 -1.70
CA VAL A 196 17.10 -15.26 -0.83
C VAL A 196 15.62 -15.62 -0.71
N ALA A 197 14.98 -16.07 -1.79
CA ALA A 197 13.61 -16.55 -1.78
C ALA A 197 13.45 -17.77 -0.86
N GLY A 198 14.38 -18.73 -0.92
CA GLY A 198 14.41 -19.90 -0.05
C GLY A 198 14.55 -19.51 1.42
N ILE A 199 15.47 -18.61 1.75
CA ILE A 199 15.67 -18.09 3.12
C ILE A 199 14.40 -17.40 3.63
N ALA A 200 13.79 -16.53 2.80
CA ALA A 200 12.55 -15.83 3.14
C ALA A 200 11.39 -16.81 3.36
N MET A 201 11.29 -17.87 2.55
CA MET A 201 10.28 -18.91 2.70
C MET A 201 10.48 -19.71 3.98
N VAL A 202 11.72 -20.08 4.33
CA VAL A 202 12.02 -20.74 5.61
C VAL A 202 11.62 -19.84 6.78
N ARG A 203 11.95 -18.54 6.73
CA ARG A 203 11.51 -17.56 7.74
C ARG A 203 9.98 -17.50 7.85
N PHE A 204 9.26 -17.53 6.73
CA PHE A 204 7.80 -17.52 6.73
C PHE A 204 7.23 -18.79 7.37
N VAL A 205 7.67 -19.97 6.91
CA VAL A 205 7.17 -21.26 7.41
C VAL A 205 7.46 -21.45 8.91
N THR A 206 8.63 -21.02 9.38
CA THR A 206 9.01 -21.09 10.80
C THR A 206 8.38 -19.99 11.65
N GLY A 207 7.84 -18.95 11.04
CA GLY A 207 7.24 -17.79 11.70
C GLY A 207 5.72 -17.74 11.64
N ILE A 208 5.08 -18.64 10.89
CA ILE A 208 3.64 -18.63 10.66
C ILE A 208 2.89 -18.85 11.98
N ASN A 209 1.95 -17.96 12.30
CA ASN A 209 1.09 -18.08 13.46
C ASN A 209 -0.35 -18.46 13.04
N ALA A 210 -1.20 -18.73 14.04
CA ALA A 210 -2.60 -19.10 13.80
C ALA A 210 -3.32 -18.06 12.93
N TYR A 211 -3.09 -16.77 13.21
CA TYR A 211 -3.61 -15.66 12.40
C TYR A 211 -3.22 -15.83 10.93
N GLU A 212 -1.93 -15.89 10.60
CA GLU A 212 -1.47 -16.02 9.21
C GLU A 212 -2.00 -17.27 8.50
N SER A 213 -2.13 -18.39 9.22
CA SER A 213 -2.69 -19.63 8.66
C SER A 213 -4.18 -19.49 8.30
N GLU A 214 -4.97 -18.80 9.12
CA GLU A 214 -6.38 -18.54 8.87
C GLU A 214 -6.58 -17.60 7.67
N GLN A 215 -5.68 -16.62 7.52
CA GLN A 215 -5.70 -15.67 6.41
C GLN A 215 -5.51 -16.31 5.02
N LEU A 216 -4.96 -17.53 4.97
CA LEU A 216 -4.73 -18.29 3.73
C LEU A 216 -5.91 -19.21 3.35
N GLY A 217 -6.96 -19.28 4.16
CA GLY A 217 -8.13 -20.11 3.88
C GLY A 217 -8.85 -19.68 2.59
N LEU A 218 -9.09 -20.64 1.68
CA LEU A 218 -9.75 -20.37 0.40
C LEU A 218 -11.12 -19.71 0.55
N GLY A 219 -11.91 -20.12 1.55
CA GLY A 219 -13.21 -19.51 1.85
C GLY A 219 -13.09 -18.02 2.16
N LEU A 220 -12.14 -17.65 3.03
CA LEU A 220 -11.88 -16.26 3.39
C LEU A 220 -11.38 -15.45 2.19
N LEU A 221 -10.53 -16.04 1.34
CA LEU A 221 -10.09 -15.40 0.10
C LEU A 221 -11.26 -15.11 -0.85
N LEU A 222 -12.18 -16.06 -1.03
CA LEU A 222 -13.37 -15.86 -1.87
C LEU A 222 -14.28 -14.76 -1.33
N THR A 223 -14.55 -14.76 -0.01
CA THR A 223 -15.31 -13.68 0.65
C THR A 223 -14.65 -12.32 0.43
N ARG A 224 -13.32 -12.25 0.47
CA ARG A 224 -12.57 -11.01 0.24
C ARG A 224 -12.59 -10.55 -1.20
N VAL A 225 -12.64 -11.45 -2.19
CA VAL A 225 -12.84 -11.05 -3.58
C VAL A 225 -14.16 -10.30 -3.70
N SER A 226 -15.24 -10.84 -3.13
CA SER A 226 -16.56 -10.22 -3.21
C SER A 226 -16.66 -8.88 -2.50
N SER A 227 -15.92 -8.65 -1.40
CA SER A 227 -16.02 -7.40 -0.64
C SER A 227 -15.02 -6.32 -1.04
N SER A 228 -13.81 -6.70 -1.49
CA SER A 228 -12.71 -5.75 -1.73
C SER A 228 -12.30 -5.59 -3.20
N VAL A 229 -12.70 -6.50 -4.08
CA VAL A 229 -12.39 -6.44 -5.51
C VAL A 229 -13.65 -6.11 -6.34
N LEU A 230 -14.79 -6.72 -5.99
CA LEU A 230 -16.06 -6.51 -6.66
C LEU A 230 -16.97 -5.57 -5.83
N PRO A 231 -17.81 -4.73 -6.47
CA PRO A 231 -17.86 -4.39 -7.89
C PRO A 231 -16.93 -3.21 -8.27
N GLY A 232 -16.35 -2.52 -7.29
CA GLY A 232 -15.72 -1.21 -7.49
C GLY A 232 -14.43 -1.26 -8.30
N PRO A 233 -13.32 -1.73 -7.71
CA PRO A 233 -12.00 -1.56 -8.32
C PRO A 233 -11.77 -2.44 -9.57
N VAL A 234 -12.52 -3.52 -9.74
CA VAL A 234 -12.36 -4.43 -10.89
C VAL A 234 -12.46 -3.71 -12.23
N ILE A 235 -13.35 -2.73 -12.37
CA ILE A 235 -13.59 -2.06 -13.67
C ILE A 235 -12.33 -1.30 -14.11
N TYR A 236 -11.74 -0.50 -13.22
CA TYR A 236 -10.54 0.24 -13.58
C TYR A 236 -9.31 -0.65 -13.68
N LEU A 237 -9.21 -1.72 -12.86
CA LEU A 237 -8.10 -2.67 -12.96
C LEU A 237 -8.13 -3.43 -14.28
N VAL A 238 -9.31 -3.87 -14.74
CA VAL A 238 -9.48 -4.50 -16.06
C VAL A 238 -9.16 -3.50 -17.17
N ALA A 239 -9.66 -2.27 -17.09
CA ALA A 239 -9.33 -1.23 -18.07
C ALA A 239 -7.81 -0.94 -18.13
N ALA A 240 -7.14 -0.88 -16.98
CA ALA A 240 -5.70 -0.72 -16.87
C ALA A 240 -4.94 -1.92 -17.47
N GLY A 241 -5.37 -3.14 -17.16
CA GLY A 241 -4.80 -4.37 -17.71
C GLY A 241 -4.95 -4.46 -19.22
N LEU A 242 -6.13 -4.14 -19.75
CA LEU A 242 -6.37 -4.08 -21.20
C LEU A 242 -5.53 -3.00 -21.86
N ALA A 243 -5.42 -1.80 -21.27
CA ALA A 243 -4.55 -0.74 -21.77
C ALA A 243 -3.09 -1.18 -21.79
N ALA A 244 -2.62 -1.86 -20.75
CA ALA A 244 -1.30 -2.45 -20.66
C ALA A 244 -1.04 -3.48 -21.77
N LEU A 245 -1.98 -4.41 -22.01
CA LEU A 245 -1.87 -5.40 -23.08
C LEU A 245 -1.83 -4.75 -24.46
N LEU A 246 -2.66 -3.73 -24.71
CA LEU A 246 -2.67 -3.01 -25.98
C LEU A 246 -1.36 -2.30 -26.28
N LEU A 247 -0.64 -1.83 -25.26
CA LEU A 247 0.68 -1.23 -25.44
C LEU A 247 1.75 -2.23 -25.89
N LEU A 248 1.49 -3.53 -25.76
CA LEU A 248 2.36 -4.59 -26.27
C LEU A 248 2.01 -5.00 -27.70
N THR A 249 0.87 -4.56 -28.26
CA THR A 249 0.45 -4.93 -29.63
C THR A 249 1.50 -4.66 -30.72
N PRO A 250 2.33 -3.59 -30.67
CA PRO A 250 3.36 -3.38 -31.69
C PRO A 250 4.43 -4.48 -31.74
N TYR A 251 4.52 -5.33 -30.71
CA TYR A 251 5.49 -6.42 -30.62
C TYR A 251 4.97 -7.75 -31.17
N PHE A 252 3.69 -7.82 -31.52
CA PHE A 252 3.08 -9.03 -32.09
C PHE A 252 2.93 -8.88 -33.62
N PRO A 253 3.06 -9.99 -34.39
CA PRO A 253 2.82 -9.96 -35.82
C PRO A 253 1.38 -9.51 -36.12
N ALA A 254 1.19 -8.56 -37.04
CA ALA A 254 -0.14 -8.03 -37.38
C ALA A 254 -1.14 -9.12 -37.78
N ARG A 255 -0.67 -10.23 -38.38
CA ARG A 255 -1.51 -11.39 -38.76
C ARG A 255 -2.14 -12.14 -37.56
N TRP A 256 -1.66 -11.91 -36.33
CA TRP A 256 -2.17 -12.53 -35.09
C TRP A 256 -3.17 -11.60 -34.38
N LEU A 257 -3.26 -10.34 -34.82
CA LEU A 257 -4.13 -9.34 -34.22
C LEU A 257 -5.30 -9.08 -35.17
N PRO A 258 -6.54 -8.95 -34.64
CA PRO A 258 -7.67 -8.53 -35.45
C PRO A 258 -7.44 -7.10 -35.98
N ALA A 259 -7.93 -6.83 -37.20
CA ALA A 259 -7.67 -5.59 -37.93
C ALA A 259 -8.04 -4.31 -37.15
N TRP A 260 -9.09 -4.38 -36.32
CA TRP A 260 -9.53 -3.24 -35.51
C TRP A 260 -8.54 -2.87 -34.39
N LEU A 261 -7.74 -3.83 -33.88
CA LEU A 261 -6.68 -3.57 -32.90
C LEU A 261 -5.46 -2.92 -33.54
N THR A 262 -5.18 -3.27 -34.80
CA THR A 262 -4.03 -2.74 -35.52
C THR A 262 -4.27 -1.35 -36.12
N ALA A 263 -5.53 -0.95 -36.31
CA ALA A 263 -5.88 0.31 -36.98
C ALA A 263 -5.48 1.57 -36.19
N ASP A 264 -5.76 1.63 -34.88
CA ASP A 264 -5.37 2.76 -34.01
C ASP A 264 -5.32 2.34 -32.52
N PRO A 265 -4.32 1.54 -32.11
CA PRO A 265 -4.20 1.08 -30.73
C PRO A 265 -4.04 2.25 -29.74
N ALA A 266 -3.41 3.35 -30.17
CA ALA A 266 -3.19 4.52 -29.33
C ALA A 266 -4.51 5.18 -28.91
N ARG A 267 -5.49 5.29 -29.81
CA ARG A 267 -6.83 5.80 -29.47
C ARG A 267 -7.56 4.90 -28.49
N LEU A 268 -7.47 3.58 -28.67
CA LEU A 268 -8.11 2.61 -27.78
C LEU A 268 -7.49 2.67 -26.37
N VAL A 269 -6.16 2.72 -26.27
CA VAL A 269 -5.45 2.90 -24.99
C VAL A 269 -5.93 4.17 -24.29
N ARG A 270 -6.04 5.31 -24.98
CA ARG A 270 -6.55 6.55 -24.37
C ARG A 270 -7.97 6.42 -23.86
N ARG A 271 -8.86 5.74 -24.60
CA ARG A 271 -10.24 5.48 -24.15
C ARG A 271 -10.27 4.61 -22.90
N LEU A 272 -9.47 3.54 -22.86
CA LEU A 272 -9.37 2.69 -21.67
C LEU A 272 -8.78 3.43 -20.47
N MET A 273 -7.78 4.28 -20.67
CA MET A 273 -7.26 5.14 -19.60
C MET A 273 -8.32 6.11 -19.07
N LEU A 274 -9.18 6.64 -19.93
CA LEU A 274 -10.31 7.48 -19.51
C LEU A 274 -11.33 6.68 -18.69
N VAL A 275 -11.70 5.48 -19.15
CA VAL A 275 -12.58 4.57 -18.39
C VAL A 275 -11.97 4.24 -17.03
N MET A 276 -10.67 3.92 -16.99
CA MET A 276 -9.91 3.68 -15.75
C MET A 276 -9.99 4.89 -14.81
N ILE A 277 -9.74 6.10 -15.29
CA ILE A 277 -9.82 7.33 -14.47
C ILE A 277 -11.23 7.52 -13.90
N ILE A 278 -12.26 7.47 -14.74
CA ILE A 278 -13.65 7.71 -14.34
C ILE A 278 -14.09 6.68 -13.29
N SER A 279 -13.87 5.39 -13.57
CA SER A 279 -14.28 4.32 -12.66
C SER A 279 -13.49 4.34 -11.34
N ALA A 280 -12.19 4.67 -11.36
CA ALA A 280 -11.41 4.80 -10.14
C ALA A 280 -11.86 6.00 -9.28
N VAL A 281 -12.19 7.14 -9.91
CA VAL A 281 -12.74 8.32 -9.22
C VAL A 281 -14.12 8.04 -8.62
N LEU A 282 -15.01 7.38 -9.36
CA LEU A 282 -16.33 6.99 -8.85
C LEU A 282 -16.21 6.03 -7.66
N TRP A 283 -15.31 5.06 -7.74
CA TRP A 283 -15.00 4.16 -6.61
C TRP A 283 -14.51 4.95 -5.38
N ALA A 284 -13.57 5.87 -5.57
CA ALA A 284 -13.03 6.69 -4.48
C ALA A 284 -14.08 7.61 -3.83
N ALA A 285 -15.01 8.12 -4.63
CA ALA A 285 -16.03 9.08 -4.21
C ALA A 285 -17.17 8.46 -3.39
N ILE A 286 -17.28 7.14 -3.31
CA ILE A 286 -18.37 6.46 -2.60
C ILE A 286 -17.76 5.66 -1.43
N PRO A 287 -17.82 6.17 -0.19
CA PRO A 287 -17.21 5.55 0.99
C PRO A 287 -17.54 4.07 1.20
N THR A 288 -18.78 3.68 0.93
CA THR A 288 -19.24 2.29 1.07
C THR A 288 -18.56 1.33 0.09
N LEU A 289 -18.04 1.81 -1.05
CA LEU A 289 -17.32 0.97 -2.01
C LEU A 289 -15.87 0.67 -1.62
N TRP A 290 -15.35 1.36 -0.61
CA TRP A 290 -13.99 1.15 -0.13
C TRP A 290 -13.93 0.91 1.38
N ILE A 291 -15.05 0.62 2.05
CA ILE A 291 -15.07 0.19 3.46
C ILE A 291 -14.09 -0.96 3.72
N ASP A 292 -14.08 -1.97 2.85
CA ASP A 292 -13.23 -3.17 2.94
C ASP A 292 -11.93 -3.08 2.12
N ALA A 293 -11.48 -1.88 1.75
CA ALA A 293 -10.28 -1.69 0.95
C ALA A 293 -9.03 -2.33 1.58
N LEU A 294 -8.97 -2.46 2.92
CA LEU A 294 -7.90 -3.17 3.62
C LEU A 294 -7.75 -4.62 3.11
N SER A 295 -8.86 -5.31 2.83
CA SER A 295 -8.86 -6.69 2.34
C SER A 295 -8.30 -6.82 0.92
N TYR A 296 -8.17 -5.72 0.17
CA TYR A 296 -7.53 -5.76 -1.14
C TYR A 296 -6.06 -6.20 -1.06
N ARG A 297 -5.41 -6.04 0.10
CA ARG A 297 -4.02 -6.41 0.32
C ARG A 297 -3.70 -7.85 -0.07
N PHE A 298 -4.64 -8.78 0.02
CA PHE A 298 -4.45 -10.18 -0.38
C PHE A 298 -4.34 -10.38 -1.90
N PHE A 299 -4.80 -9.42 -2.70
CA PHE A 299 -4.81 -9.51 -4.16
C PHE A 299 -3.73 -8.67 -4.84
N ILE A 300 -2.89 -7.96 -4.08
CA ILE A 300 -1.90 -7.05 -4.70
C ILE A 300 -0.91 -7.78 -5.60
N ILE A 301 -0.44 -8.96 -5.19
CA ILE A 301 0.50 -9.75 -5.99
C ILE A 301 -0.14 -10.18 -7.31
N PRO A 302 -1.27 -10.92 -7.33
CA PRO A 302 -1.89 -11.33 -8.60
C PRO A 302 -2.32 -10.14 -9.46
N MET A 303 -2.76 -9.03 -8.87
CA MET A 303 -3.13 -7.83 -9.62
C MET A 303 -1.93 -7.07 -10.19
N SER A 304 -0.73 -7.29 -9.65
CA SER A 304 0.52 -6.71 -10.17
C SER A 304 1.17 -7.57 -11.26
N LEU A 305 0.93 -8.89 -11.26
CA LEU A 305 1.53 -9.83 -12.21
C LEU A 305 1.36 -9.43 -13.69
N PRO A 306 0.18 -8.99 -14.18
CA PRO A 306 0.02 -8.58 -15.57
C PRO A 306 0.99 -7.47 -15.97
N PHE A 307 1.27 -6.52 -15.09
CA PHE A 307 2.19 -5.41 -15.35
C PHE A 307 3.65 -5.86 -15.32
N ILE A 308 4.01 -6.82 -14.46
CA ILE A 308 5.34 -7.43 -14.42
C ILE A 308 5.60 -8.21 -15.71
N VAL A 309 4.64 -9.02 -16.15
CA VAL A 309 4.71 -9.78 -17.40
C VAL A 309 4.79 -8.85 -18.60
N ALA A 310 3.99 -7.77 -18.62
CA ALA A 310 4.07 -6.75 -19.66
C ALA A 310 5.44 -6.07 -19.70
N ALA A 311 6.04 -5.77 -18.54
CA ALA A 311 7.38 -5.22 -18.45
C ALA A 311 8.46 -6.18 -19.00
N LEU A 312 8.31 -7.49 -18.73
CA LEU A 312 9.17 -8.53 -19.27
C LEU A 312 9.10 -8.59 -20.80
N ILE A 313 7.89 -8.69 -21.36
CA ILE A 313 7.66 -8.75 -22.81
C ILE A 313 8.23 -7.51 -23.48
N ASP A 314 7.91 -6.34 -22.94
CA ASP A 314 8.37 -5.05 -23.45
C ASP A 314 9.90 -4.92 -23.44
N SER A 315 10.53 -5.40 -22.37
CA SER A 315 12.00 -5.42 -22.26
C SER A 315 12.63 -6.37 -23.30
N LEU A 316 12.07 -7.58 -23.47
CA LEU A 316 12.56 -8.54 -24.46
C LEU A 316 12.40 -8.01 -25.90
N ALA A 317 11.26 -7.39 -26.20
CA ALA A 317 10.98 -6.83 -27.52
C ALA A 317 11.86 -5.61 -27.84
N ALA A 318 12.08 -4.72 -26.86
CA ALA A 318 12.97 -3.56 -26.97
C ALA A 318 14.37 -3.89 -27.48
N HIS A 319 14.86 -5.09 -27.19
CA HIS A 319 16.18 -5.54 -27.59
C HIS A 319 16.26 -5.95 -29.07
N ARG A 320 15.16 -6.46 -29.64
CA ARG A 320 15.11 -6.97 -31.02
C ARG A 320 14.92 -5.86 -32.04
N THR A 321 14.11 -4.87 -31.70
CA THR A 321 13.85 -3.71 -32.54
C THR A 321 14.37 -2.48 -31.82
N PRO A 322 15.57 -1.98 -32.16
CA PRO A 322 16.01 -0.64 -31.74
C PRO A 322 15.20 0.44 -32.48
N THR A 323 13.89 0.24 -32.64
CA THR A 323 12.93 1.32 -32.88
C THR A 323 13.24 2.43 -31.90
N ASP A 324 13.24 3.65 -32.41
CA ASP A 324 13.66 4.86 -31.71
C ASP A 324 13.07 4.89 -30.29
N ASP A 325 13.90 4.61 -29.27
CA ASP A 325 13.53 4.64 -27.85
C ASP A 325 12.86 5.98 -27.50
N THR A 326 13.25 7.02 -28.22
CA THR A 326 12.66 8.36 -28.17
C THR A 326 11.18 8.33 -28.51
N GLN A 327 10.76 7.65 -29.58
CA GLN A 327 9.36 7.57 -30.01
C GLN A 327 8.52 6.80 -28.98
N ARG A 328 9.02 5.65 -28.48
CA ARG A 328 8.33 4.88 -27.43
C ARG A 328 8.14 5.70 -26.17
N TRP A 329 9.18 6.42 -25.77
CA TRP A 329 9.11 7.33 -24.63
C TRP A 329 8.10 8.46 -24.83
N GLN A 330 8.10 9.11 -26.00
CA GLN A 330 7.15 10.17 -26.34
C GLN A 330 5.70 9.69 -26.26
N GLN A 331 5.40 8.47 -26.70
CA GLN A 331 4.07 7.87 -26.65
C GLN A 331 3.63 7.52 -25.21
N ARG A 332 4.56 7.06 -24.36
CA ARG A 332 4.24 6.59 -23.00
C ARG A 332 4.24 7.68 -21.95
N ARG A 333 5.00 8.76 -22.16
CA ARG A 333 5.08 9.88 -21.23
C ARG A 333 3.70 10.46 -20.86
N PRO A 334 2.75 10.68 -21.79
CA PRO A 334 1.39 11.10 -21.47
C PRO A 334 0.64 10.09 -20.60
N LEU A 335 0.78 8.80 -20.88
CA LEU A 335 0.13 7.73 -20.09
C LEU A 335 0.64 7.71 -18.65
N ILE A 336 1.96 7.90 -18.46
CA ILE A 336 2.55 8.05 -17.12
C ILE A 336 1.93 9.26 -16.41
N GLN A 337 1.70 10.39 -17.11
CA GLN A 337 1.01 11.53 -16.47
C GLN A 337 -0.43 11.19 -16.08
N LEU A 338 -1.16 10.46 -16.93
CA LEU A 338 -2.52 10.03 -16.64
C LEU A 338 -2.57 9.10 -15.42
N ILE A 339 -1.63 8.16 -15.30
CA ILE A 339 -1.50 7.31 -14.10
C ILE A 339 -1.27 8.16 -12.84
N GLY A 340 -0.34 9.11 -12.90
CA GLY A 340 -0.10 10.03 -11.78
C GLY A 340 -1.31 10.88 -11.43
N LEU A 341 -2.09 11.31 -12.44
CA LEU A 341 -3.34 12.03 -12.24
C LEU A 341 -4.42 11.15 -11.61
N THR A 342 -4.62 9.92 -12.09
CA THR A 342 -5.57 8.95 -11.50
C THR A 342 -5.27 8.74 -10.02
N PHE A 343 -4.01 8.42 -9.72
CA PHE A 343 -3.54 8.23 -8.34
C PHE A 343 -3.80 9.47 -7.48
N ALA A 344 -3.45 10.65 -8.00
CA ALA A 344 -3.63 11.90 -7.28
C ALA A 344 -5.10 12.21 -7.00
N LEU A 345 -5.98 12.04 -7.98
CA LEU A 345 -7.42 12.26 -7.82
C LEU A 345 -8.02 11.32 -6.78
N VAL A 346 -7.76 10.02 -6.91
CA VAL A 346 -8.30 8.98 -6.02
C VAL A 346 -7.86 9.21 -4.58
N LEU A 347 -6.56 9.36 -4.35
CA LEU A 347 -6.07 9.58 -2.98
C LEU A 347 -6.54 10.91 -2.41
N SER A 348 -6.65 11.97 -3.23
CA SER A 348 -7.17 13.25 -2.72
C SER A 348 -8.61 13.13 -2.25
N ILE A 349 -9.47 12.46 -3.04
CA ILE A 349 -10.86 12.23 -2.68
C ILE A 349 -10.96 11.42 -1.37
N GLN A 350 -10.25 10.29 -1.29
CA GLN A 350 -10.25 9.47 -0.08
C GLN A 350 -9.68 10.21 1.14
N SER A 351 -8.67 11.06 0.94
CA SER A 351 -8.09 11.86 2.02
C SER A 351 -9.07 12.91 2.55
N ILE A 352 -9.83 13.55 1.66
CA ILE A 352 -10.88 14.50 2.04
C ILE A 352 -12.01 13.80 2.82
N TYR A 353 -12.47 12.63 2.36
CA TYR A 353 -13.46 11.84 3.10
C TYR A 353 -12.94 11.42 4.47
N TRP A 354 -11.69 10.97 4.54
CA TRP A 354 -11.07 10.60 5.81
C TRP A 354 -10.98 11.78 6.79
N LEU A 355 -10.62 12.97 6.30
CA LEU A 355 -10.61 14.19 7.11
C LEU A 355 -12.02 14.50 7.65
N PHE A 356 -13.05 14.37 6.80
CA PHE A 356 -14.44 14.53 7.21
C PHE A 356 -14.84 13.54 8.29
N PHE A 357 -14.57 12.24 8.11
CA PHE A 357 -14.86 11.20 9.10
C PHE A 357 -14.12 11.44 10.42
N THR A 358 -12.84 11.79 10.34
CA THR A 358 -12.01 12.09 11.52
C THR A 358 -12.55 13.29 12.29
N THR A 359 -12.96 14.35 11.58
CA THR A 359 -13.53 15.56 12.20
C THR A 359 -14.88 15.26 12.85
N GLN A 360 -15.74 14.49 12.17
CA GLN A 360 -17.03 14.08 12.70
C GLN A 360 -16.86 13.21 13.96
N LEU A 361 -15.99 12.20 13.92
CA LEU A 361 -15.70 11.34 15.07
C LEU A 361 -15.13 12.15 16.24
N ARG A 362 -14.18 13.05 15.98
CA ARG A 362 -13.61 13.93 17.01
C ARG A 362 -14.68 14.82 17.64
N ASN A 363 -15.57 15.41 16.85
CA ASN A 363 -16.65 16.24 17.37
C ASN A 363 -17.59 15.42 18.26
N THR A 364 -17.98 14.21 17.84
CA THR A 364 -18.81 13.31 18.66
C THR A 364 -18.13 12.98 19.99
N LEU A 365 -16.82 12.69 19.99
CA LEU A 365 -16.04 12.42 21.20
C LEU A 365 -15.96 13.63 22.14
N LEU A 366 -15.88 14.85 21.59
CA LEU A 366 -15.83 16.08 22.39
C LEU A 366 -17.18 16.44 23.00
N THR A 367 -18.29 16.13 22.33
CA THR A 367 -19.63 16.51 22.77
C THR A 367 -20.33 15.47 23.63
N THR A 368 -19.89 14.21 23.59
CA THR A 368 -20.59 13.14 24.32
C THR A 368 -20.40 13.24 25.85
N ALA A 369 -21.50 13.03 26.56
CA ALA A 369 -21.49 12.87 28.01
C ALA A 369 -21.06 11.46 28.45
N GLN A 370 -21.08 10.48 27.55
CA GLN A 370 -20.78 9.09 27.88
C GLN A 370 -19.26 8.85 27.95
N ALA A 371 -18.84 8.09 28.96
CA ALA A 371 -17.45 7.65 29.10
C ALA A 371 -17.09 6.49 28.14
N CYS A 372 -18.09 5.76 27.67
CA CYS A 372 -17.94 4.69 26.69
C CYS A 372 -19.07 4.76 25.66
N LEU A 373 -18.71 4.80 24.38
CA LEU A 373 -19.61 4.76 23.24
C LEU A 373 -19.49 3.40 22.55
N ASN A 374 -20.60 2.71 22.37
CA ASN A 374 -20.68 1.53 21.51
C ASN A 374 -20.83 1.98 20.05
N THR A 375 -20.12 1.36 19.10
CA THR A 375 -20.26 1.63 17.65
C THR A 375 -21.69 1.51 17.12
N GLU A 376 -22.53 0.71 17.77
CA GLU A 376 -23.96 0.56 17.44
C GLU A 376 -24.82 1.74 17.95
N SER A 377 -24.28 2.59 18.82
CA SER A 377 -25.01 3.75 19.36
C SER A 377 -25.32 4.78 18.27
N ALA A 378 -26.48 5.45 18.40
CA ALA A 378 -26.95 6.40 17.39
C ALA A 378 -25.95 7.53 17.07
N ASP A 379 -25.12 7.91 18.04
CA ASP A 379 -24.14 9.00 17.91
C ASP A 379 -22.98 8.65 16.96
N ILE A 380 -22.63 7.36 16.83
CA ILE A 380 -21.49 6.89 16.01
C ILE A 380 -21.85 5.79 15.00
N ARG A 381 -23.12 5.40 14.87
CA ARG A 381 -23.60 4.41 13.88
C ARG A 381 -23.25 4.78 12.43
N TRP A 382 -23.10 6.07 12.13
CA TRP A 382 -22.69 6.53 10.79
C TRP A 382 -21.32 5.96 10.35
N THR A 383 -20.48 5.52 11.29
CA THR A 383 -19.18 4.90 11.01
C THR A 383 -19.31 3.56 10.28
N GLU A 384 -20.42 2.83 10.44
CA GLU A 384 -20.68 1.50 9.86
C GLU A 384 -20.53 1.46 8.33
N ALA A 385 -20.81 2.59 7.66
CA ALA A 385 -20.76 2.75 6.21
C ALA A 385 -19.43 3.36 5.71
N THR A 386 -18.39 3.36 6.54
CA THR A 386 -17.11 4.05 6.26
C THR A 386 -15.92 3.17 6.66
N ALA A 387 -14.71 3.56 6.26
CA ALA A 387 -13.48 2.88 6.69
C ALA A 387 -13.19 2.97 8.21
N LEU A 388 -13.98 3.74 8.98
CA LEU A 388 -13.95 3.68 10.44
C LEU A 388 -14.66 2.44 10.99
N ASN A 389 -15.44 1.72 10.20
CA ASN A 389 -15.99 0.41 10.58
C ASN A 389 -14.88 -0.67 10.58
N HIS A 390 -13.94 -0.51 11.50
CA HIS A 390 -12.78 -1.37 11.66
C HIS A 390 -12.47 -1.49 13.15
N TRP A 391 -11.83 -2.58 13.58
CA TRP A 391 -11.51 -2.79 15.01
C TRP A 391 -10.59 -1.70 15.58
N ALA A 392 -9.74 -1.11 14.73
CA ALA A 392 -8.84 -0.02 15.11
C ALA A 392 -9.52 1.34 15.35
N ILE A 393 -10.86 1.44 15.27
CA ILE A 393 -11.57 2.67 15.63
C ILE A 393 -11.33 3.06 17.10
N ALA A 394 -11.27 2.09 18.00
CA ALA A 394 -11.04 2.30 19.44
C ALA A 394 -9.69 3.00 19.72
N PRO A 395 -8.54 2.44 19.31
CA PRO A 395 -7.23 3.09 19.50
C PRO A 395 -7.13 4.42 18.73
N TYR A 396 -7.74 4.53 17.55
CA TYR A 396 -7.74 5.80 16.81
C TYR A 396 -8.54 6.89 17.51
N ALA A 397 -9.72 6.57 18.06
CA ALA A 397 -10.54 7.49 18.85
C ALA A 397 -9.80 8.01 20.09
N LEU A 398 -8.98 7.17 20.73
CA LEU A 398 -8.12 7.58 21.84
C LEU A 398 -7.08 8.59 21.39
N LEU A 399 -6.39 8.35 20.27
CA LEU A 399 -5.41 9.30 19.72
C LEU A 399 -6.03 10.67 19.37
N LEU A 400 -7.26 10.69 18.84
CA LEU A 400 -7.96 11.94 18.49
C LEU A 400 -8.29 12.83 19.70
N GLN A 401 -8.33 12.26 20.90
CA GLN A 401 -8.57 13.00 22.15
C GLN A 401 -7.28 13.59 22.76
N GLY A 402 -6.11 13.25 22.22
CA GLY A 402 -4.82 13.73 22.72
C GLY A 402 -4.31 12.90 23.89
N ASN A 403 -3.57 13.54 24.81
CA ASN A 403 -2.90 12.84 25.91
C ASN A 403 -3.84 12.44 27.06
N ALA A 404 -4.98 13.10 27.23
CA ALA A 404 -5.93 12.83 28.31
C ALA A 404 -7.29 12.38 27.74
N PRO A 405 -7.40 11.13 27.23
CA PRO A 405 -8.65 10.63 26.68
C PRO A 405 -9.77 10.65 27.74
N ARG A 406 -11.00 10.81 27.29
CA ARG A 406 -12.19 10.95 28.14
C ARG A 406 -13.32 10.00 27.80
N THR A 407 -13.32 9.49 26.57
CA THR A 407 -14.35 8.61 26.04
C THR A 407 -13.70 7.43 25.32
N LEU A 408 -14.12 6.21 25.65
CA LEU A 408 -13.81 5.02 24.87
C LEU A 408 -14.81 4.83 23.74
N VAL A 409 -14.33 4.37 22.59
CA VAL A 409 -15.19 3.85 21.53
C VAL A 409 -14.95 2.37 21.45
N MET A 410 -15.98 1.57 21.70
CA MET A 410 -15.89 0.12 21.73
C MET A 410 -16.80 -0.47 20.67
N ARG A 411 -16.37 -1.56 20.05
CA ARG A 411 -17.24 -2.35 19.16
C ARG A 411 -18.12 -3.28 19.98
N ASP A 412 -19.29 -3.60 19.42
CA ASP A 412 -20.22 -4.59 19.94
C ASP A 412 -20.56 -4.30 21.42
N GLN A 413 -20.71 -5.32 22.28
CA GLN A 413 -21.04 -5.12 23.70
C GLN A 413 -19.85 -4.65 24.58
N GLY A 414 -18.81 -4.06 23.97
CA GLY A 414 -17.57 -3.68 24.67
C GLY A 414 -17.70 -2.59 25.73
N CYS A 415 -18.84 -1.90 25.83
CA CYS A 415 -19.13 -0.95 26.93
C CYS A 415 -19.76 -1.59 28.17
N THR A 416 -19.82 -2.92 28.25
CA THR A 416 -20.28 -3.63 29.46
C THR A 416 -19.15 -3.79 30.49
N LEU A 417 -19.52 -3.95 31.77
CA LEU A 417 -18.59 -4.08 32.91
C LEU A 417 -17.56 -5.23 32.77
N TYR A 418 -17.77 -6.16 31.84
CA TYR A 418 -16.86 -7.28 31.59
C TYR A 418 -15.61 -6.89 30.81
N HIS A 419 -15.61 -5.75 30.11
CA HIS A 419 -14.52 -5.35 29.21
C HIS A 419 -13.53 -4.34 29.80
N TYR A 420 -13.79 -3.84 31.00
CA TYR A 420 -12.82 -3.01 31.73
C TYR A 420 -12.84 -3.32 33.21
N ASN A 421 -11.66 -3.37 33.80
CA ASN A 421 -11.48 -3.43 35.23
C ASN A 421 -10.88 -2.09 35.66
N VAL A 422 -11.66 -1.33 36.43
CA VAL A 422 -11.28 0.00 36.93
C VAL A 422 -9.95 -0.02 37.69
N THR A 423 -9.50 -1.18 38.19
CA THR A 423 -8.19 -1.32 38.85
C THR A 423 -7.05 -1.62 37.89
N THR A 424 -7.24 -2.49 36.89
CA THR A 424 -6.12 -3.06 36.10
C THR A 424 -6.05 -2.59 34.66
N GLY A 425 -7.15 -2.18 34.02
CA GLY A 425 -7.13 -1.79 32.61
C GLY A 425 -8.44 -2.03 31.87
N PHE A 426 -8.36 -2.08 30.55
CA PHE A 426 -9.49 -2.35 29.65
C PHE A 426 -9.04 -3.06 28.37
N LEU A 427 -9.94 -3.81 27.74
CA LEU A 427 -9.69 -4.42 26.43
C LEU A 427 -9.97 -3.39 25.33
N LEU A 428 -9.01 -3.17 24.43
CA LEU A 428 -9.20 -2.37 23.20
C LEU A 428 -9.75 -3.21 22.04
N ALA A 429 -9.34 -4.48 22.03
CA ALA A 429 -9.76 -5.53 21.13
C ALA A 429 -9.69 -6.86 21.90
N ASP A 430 -10.22 -7.94 21.33
CA ASP A 430 -10.29 -9.26 21.98
C ASP A 430 -8.92 -9.82 22.43
N TRP A 431 -7.84 -9.27 21.89
CA TRP A 431 -6.46 -9.70 22.09
C TRP A 431 -5.56 -8.59 22.65
N ASP A 432 -6.12 -7.43 22.98
CA ASP A 432 -5.37 -6.23 23.35
C ASP A 432 -5.84 -5.66 24.69
N TRP A 433 -5.06 -5.93 25.75
CA TRP A 433 -5.28 -5.36 27.07
C TRP A 433 -4.44 -4.10 27.30
N GLN A 434 -5.09 -2.97 27.57
CA GLN A 434 -4.46 -1.71 27.95
C GLN A 434 -4.48 -1.52 29.47
N ARG A 435 -3.32 -1.27 30.07
CA ARG A 435 -3.19 -0.94 31.50
C ARG A 435 -3.36 0.56 31.77
N TRP A 436 -3.87 0.90 32.95
CA TRP A 436 -4.17 2.28 33.34
C TRP A 436 -2.94 3.11 33.74
N ASP A 437 -1.83 2.46 34.06
CA ASP A 437 -0.61 3.05 34.62
C ASP A 437 0.56 3.03 33.64
N GLU A 438 0.31 2.64 32.39
CA GLU A 438 1.33 2.52 31.35
C GLU A 438 1.15 3.57 30.26
N GLY A 439 2.30 4.09 29.80
CA GLY A 439 2.42 4.73 28.50
C GLY A 439 2.48 6.26 28.45
N TRP A 440 2.19 6.79 27.26
CA TRP A 440 2.13 8.23 27.00
C TRP A 440 0.79 8.88 27.38
N LEU A 441 -0.29 8.08 27.43
CA LEU A 441 -1.64 8.57 27.70
C LEU A 441 -1.90 8.67 29.22
N ASP A 442 -2.46 9.81 29.63
CA ASP A 442 -2.99 10.04 30.97
C ASP A 442 -4.43 9.52 31.06
N TRP A 443 -4.55 8.34 31.67
CA TRP A 443 -5.82 7.65 31.80
C TRP A 443 -6.70 8.14 32.95
N SER A 444 -6.22 9.05 33.79
CA SER A 444 -6.90 9.47 35.03
C SER A 444 -8.34 9.94 34.78
N THR A 445 -8.53 10.79 33.77
CA THR A 445 -9.84 11.37 33.43
C THR A 445 -10.81 10.33 32.92
N LEU A 446 -10.39 9.47 31.99
CA LEU A 446 -11.23 8.39 31.49
C LEU A 446 -11.61 7.40 32.60
N ARG A 447 -10.63 7.03 33.43
CA ARG A 447 -10.82 6.10 34.55
C ARG A 447 -11.81 6.64 35.58
N GLU A 448 -11.79 7.94 35.86
CA GLU A 448 -12.75 8.60 36.74
C GLU A 448 -14.16 8.58 36.14
N ARG A 449 -14.31 8.86 34.83
CA ARG A 449 -15.61 8.85 34.16
C ARG A 449 -16.24 7.47 34.01
N LEU A 450 -15.43 6.41 34.03
CA LEU A 450 -15.90 5.02 33.99
C LEU A 450 -16.32 4.48 35.37
N ARG A 451 -16.02 5.20 36.45
CA ARG A 451 -16.52 4.90 37.80
C ARG A 451 -17.91 5.49 37.99
#